data_AF-A0AAV6HRP8-F1
#
_entry.id   AF-A0AAV6HRP8-F1
#
_cell.length_a   1.000
_cell.length_b   1.000
_cell.length_c   1.000
_cell.angle_alpha   90.00
_cell.angle_beta   90.00
_cell.angle_gamma   90.00
#
_symmetry.space_group_name_H-M   'P 1'
#
loop_
_entity.id
_entity.type
_entity.pdbx_description
1 polymer ?
#
loop_
_entity_poly.entity_id
_entity_poly.type
_entity_poly.pdbx_seq_one_letter_code
_entity_poly.pdbx_strand_id
1 'polypeptide(L)'
;MCMNLNMDNLNCGKCGKQCKSGKQCCKGKCVNIQTNRSNCGTCGYTCINTDHYCNGKCVNLKTDILNCGSCGNKCGLNLNCCNWKIVNLHTNEKHCGRCQNNCKKDDACMNGICEYA
;
A
#
# COMPACT_ATOMS: atom_id res chain seq x y z
N MET A 1 -12.25 2.31 -39.12
CA MET A 1 -12.21 2.37 -37.64
C MET A 1 -10.91 3.06 -37.24
N CYS A 2 -10.95 4.05 -36.35
CA CYS A 2 -9.78 4.75 -35.84
C CYS A 2 -9.47 4.27 -34.41
N MET A 3 -8.19 4.16 -34.05
CA MET A 3 -7.76 3.69 -32.72
C MET A 3 -6.81 4.69 -32.06
N ASN A 4 -6.85 4.76 -30.74
CA ASN A 4 -6.04 5.71 -29.99
C ASN A 4 -4.67 5.11 -29.68
N LEU A 5 -3.67 5.47 -30.49
CA LEU A 5 -2.31 4.96 -30.33
C LEU A 5 -1.64 5.36 -29.01
N ASN A 6 -2.20 6.29 -28.24
CA ASN A 6 -1.59 6.78 -27.00
C ASN A 6 -2.00 6.01 -25.75
N MET A 7 -3.13 5.30 -25.78
CA MET A 7 -3.68 4.59 -24.61
C MET A 7 -4.25 3.20 -24.94
N ASP A 8 -4.37 2.83 -26.21
CA ASP A 8 -4.82 1.50 -26.61
C ASP A 8 -3.70 0.47 -26.44
N ASN A 9 -3.94 -0.51 -25.58
CA ASN A 9 -2.99 -1.60 -25.30
C ASN A 9 -2.77 -2.53 -26.50
N LEU A 10 -3.67 -2.58 -27.48
CA LEU A 10 -3.52 -3.39 -28.69
C LEU A 10 -2.80 -2.63 -29.82
N ASN A 11 -2.70 -1.29 -29.72
CA ASN A 11 -2.25 -0.42 -30.81
C ASN A 11 -1.28 0.67 -30.33
N CYS A 12 -0.39 0.35 -29.40
CA CYS A 12 0.38 1.35 -28.67
C CYS A 12 1.52 1.96 -29.50
N GLY A 13 1.35 3.23 -29.91
CA GLY A 13 2.27 3.99 -30.74
C GLY A 13 2.26 3.63 -32.23
N LYS A 14 1.66 2.48 -32.60
CA LYS A 14 1.36 2.07 -33.98
C LYS A 14 0.32 0.94 -33.99
N CYS A 15 -0.44 0.82 -35.06
CA CYS A 15 -1.44 -0.25 -35.23
C CYS A 15 -0.82 -1.64 -35.06
N GLY A 16 -1.53 -2.53 -34.38
CA GLY A 16 -1.11 -3.91 -34.11
C GLY A 16 0.04 -4.06 -33.10
N LYS A 17 0.56 -2.96 -32.52
CA LYS A 17 1.58 -3.04 -31.48
C LYS A 17 0.94 -3.24 -30.12
N GLN A 18 0.69 -4.50 -29.79
CA GLN A 18 0.16 -4.89 -28.49
C GLN A 18 1.22 -4.79 -27.38
N CYS A 19 0.83 -4.24 -26.23
CA CYS A 19 1.64 -4.28 -25.01
C CYS A 19 1.59 -5.68 -24.37
N LYS A 20 2.76 -6.18 -23.96
CA LYS A 20 2.88 -7.46 -23.25
C LYS A 20 2.21 -7.40 -21.86
N SER A 21 1.90 -8.56 -21.30
CA SER A 21 1.34 -8.67 -19.94
C SER A 21 2.16 -7.88 -18.91
N GLY A 22 1.47 -7.23 -17.98
CA GLY A 22 2.07 -6.32 -16.99
C GLY A 22 2.45 -4.94 -17.52
N LYS A 23 2.20 -4.64 -18.81
CA LYS A 23 2.42 -3.30 -19.39
C LYS A 23 1.11 -2.65 -19.84
N GLN A 24 1.07 -1.33 -19.75
CA GLN A 24 -0.03 -0.50 -20.24
C GLN A 24 0.51 0.51 -21.26
N CYS A 25 -0.31 0.87 -22.25
CA CYS A 25 0.02 1.91 -23.19
C CYS A 25 -0.11 3.28 -22.51
N CYS A 26 1.02 3.94 -22.29
CA CYS A 26 1.11 5.26 -21.71
C CYS A 26 1.77 6.20 -22.72
N LYS A 27 1.02 7.18 -23.23
CA LYS A 27 1.53 8.20 -24.17
C LYS A 27 2.25 7.56 -25.38
N GLY A 28 1.67 6.50 -25.93
CA GLY A 28 2.17 5.81 -27.12
C GLY A 28 3.33 4.84 -26.88
N LYS A 29 3.66 4.56 -25.61
CA LYS A 29 4.71 3.61 -25.22
C LYS A 29 4.16 2.58 -24.24
N CYS A 30 4.52 1.32 -24.44
CA CYS A 30 4.20 0.26 -23.48
C CYS A 30 5.10 0.40 -22.24
N VAL A 31 4.51 0.83 -21.13
CA VAL A 31 5.20 1.04 -19.85
C VAL A 31 4.83 -0.08 -18.88
N ASN A 32 5.81 -0.58 -18.12
CA ASN A 32 5.57 -1.55 -17.08
C ASN A 32 4.99 -0.84 -15.83
N ILE A 33 3.71 -1.03 -15.56
CA ILE A 33 3.01 -0.42 -14.43
C ILE A 33 3.30 -1.11 -13.08
N GLN A 34 3.98 -2.27 -13.12
CA GLN A 34 4.36 -3.06 -11.96
C GLN A 34 5.80 -2.79 -11.48
N THR A 35 6.64 -2.18 -12.32
CA THR A 35 8.02 -1.82 -11.97
C THR A 35 8.33 -0.33 -12.10
N ASN A 36 7.50 0.44 -12.80
CA ASN A 36 7.70 1.88 -12.95
C ASN A 36 7.00 2.66 -11.83
N ARG A 37 7.81 3.30 -10.97
CA ARG A 37 7.32 4.12 -9.85
C ARG A 37 6.45 5.30 -10.26
N SER A 38 6.66 5.84 -11.46
CA SER A 38 5.87 6.94 -12.01
C SER A 38 4.54 6.49 -12.64
N ASN A 39 4.28 5.17 -12.68
CA ASN A 39 3.09 4.58 -13.28
C ASN A 39 2.59 3.40 -12.42
N CYS A 40 2.53 3.62 -11.11
CA CYS A 40 2.21 2.59 -10.14
C CYS A 40 0.78 2.05 -10.36
N GLY A 41 0.66 0.85 -10.92
CA GLY A 41 -0.62 0.22 -11.21
C GLY A 41 -1.39 0.80 -12.42
N THR A 42 -1.12 2.05 -12.81
CA THR A 42 -1.68 2.67 -14.03
C THR A 42 -0.84 3.84 -14.52
N CYS A 43 -1.01 4.23 -15.78
CA CYS A 43 -0.28 5.33 -16.40
C CYS A 43 -0.45 6.65 -15.63
N GLY A 44 0.66 7.33 -15.36
CA GLY A 44 0.66 8.65 -14.71
C GLY A 44 0.31 8.65 -13.23
N TYR A 45 0.06 7.48 -12.62
CA TYR A 45 -0.18 7.38 -11.19
C TYR A 45 1.14 7.19 -10.44
N THR A 46 1.37 8.05 -9.45
CA THR A 46 2.51 7.97 -8.54
C THR A 46 1.99 7.85 -7.12
N CYS A 47 2.77 7.22 -6.23
CA CYS A 47 2.40 7.19 -4.82
C CYS A 47 2.40 8.61 -4.24
N ILE A 48 1.37 8.93 -3.47
CA ILE A 48 1.16 10.25 -2.87
C ILE A 48 1.29 10.14 -1.35
N ASN A 49 1.55 11.27 -0.70
CA ASN A 49 1.64 11.36 0.76
C ASN A 49 2.65 10.35 1.36
N THR A 50 2.20 9.54 2.32
CA THR A 50 3.01 8.53 3.01
C THR A 50 3.00 7.17 2.33
N ASP A 51 2.43 7.05 1.13
CA ASP A 51 2.39 5.76 0.44
C ASP A 51 3.73 5.45 -0.22
N HIS A 52 4.12 4.19 -0.12
CA HIS A 52 5.32 3.67 -0.73
C HIS A 52 4.99 2.78 -1.90
N TYR A 53 5.86 2.82 -2.89
CA TYR A 53 5.80 1.92 -4.03
C TYR A 53 6.25 0.51 -3.61
N CYS A 54 5.32 -0.43 -3.62
CA CYS A 54 5.56 -1.85 -3.36
C CYS A 54 5.01 -2.68 -4.52
N ASN A 55 5.92 -3.15 -5.38
CA ASN A 55 5.62 -4.10 -6.47
C ASN A 55 4.40 -3.70 -7.34
N GLY A 56 4.37 -2.43 -7.77
CA GLY A 56 3.29 -1.94 -8.65
C GLY A 56 2.04 -1.46 -7.92
N LYS A 57 2.08 -1.38 -6.59
CA LYS A 57 1.01 -0.80 -5.77
C LYS A 57 1.57 0.27 -4.85
N CYS A 58 0.80 1.31 -4.64
CA CYS A 58 1.05 2.26 -3.56
C CYS A 58 0.42 1.69 -2.31
N VAL A 59 1.23 1.52 -1.27
CA VAL A 59 0.79 0.96 0.00
C VAL A 59 1.21 1.89 1.13
N ASN A 60 0.35 2.01 2.13
CA ASN A 60 0.63 2.85 3.26
C ASN A 60 1.39 2.05 4.32
N LEU A 61 2.72 2.15 4.33
CA LEU A 61 3.54 1.40 5.29
C LEU A 61 3.31 1.83 6.76
N LYS A 62 2.61 2.95 6.99
CA LYS A 62 2.28 3.43 8.34
C LYS A 62 1.17 2.61 9.00
N THR A 63 0.25 2.06 8.21
CA THR A 63 -1.01 1.46 8.68
C THR A 63 -1.40 0.16 7.98
N ASP A 64 -0.77 -0.19 6.85
CA ASP A 64 -1.08 -1.42 6.12
C ASP A 64 -0.49 -2.63 6.84
N ILE A 65 -1.37 -3.52 7.30
CA ILE A 65 -1.03 -4.75 8.01
C ILE A 65 -0.23 -5.75 7.16
N LEU A 66 -0.22 -5.62 5.83
CA LEU A 66 0.55 -6.49 4.94
C LEU A 66 1.93 -5.90 4.59
N ASN A 67 2.17 -4.63 4.91
CA ASN A 67 3.35 -3.88 4.50
C ASN A 67 3.86 -2.95 5.62
N CYS A 68 3.79 -3.39 6.88
CA CYS A 68 4.03 -2.49 7.99
C CYS A 68 5.51 -2.10 8.09
N GLY A 69 5.83 -0.81 7.96
CA GLY A 69 7.20 -0.29 7.99
C GLY A 69 8.04 -0.59 6.73
N SER A 70 7.74 -1.66 6.00
CA SER A 70 8.40 -2.01 4.72
C SER A 70 7.51 -2.92 3.86
N CYS A 71 7.75 -2.91 2.53
CA CYS A 71 7.00 -3.74 1.58
C CYS A 71 7.05 -5.23 1.97
N GLY A 72 5.89 -5.87 2.07
CA GLY A 72 5.76 -7.29 2.39
C GLY A 72 5.98 -7.65 3.88
N ASN A 73 6.24 -6.67 4.75
CA ASN A 73 6.36 -6.92 6.18
C ASN A 73 4.98 -7.06 6.82
N LYS A 74 4.42 -8.27 6.71
CA LYS A 74 3.10 -8.61 7.22
C LYS A 74 3.10 -8.71 8.75
N CYS A 75 2.13 -8.06 9.38
CA CYS A 75 1.82 -8.22 10.79
C CYS A 75 1.42 -9.68 11.10
N GLY A 76 1.95 -10.22 12.19
CA GLY A 76 1.56 -11.53 12.72
C GLY A 76 0.14 -11.56 13.30
N LEU A 77 -0.29 -12.74 13.76
CA LEU A 77 -1.59 -12.89 14.43
C LEU A 77 -1.70 -11.96 15.64
N ASN A 78 -2.85 -11.31 15.78
CA ASN A 78 -3.16 -10.34 16.85
C ASN A 78 -2.23 -9.11 16.91
N LEU A 79 -1.46 -8.85 15.85
CA LEU A 79 -0.65 -7.64 15.71
C LEU A 79 -1.27 -6.71 14.67
N ASN A 80 -1.10 -5.41 14.87
CA ASN A 80 -1.55 -4.37 13.96
C ASN A 80 -0.40 -3.45 13.57
N CYS A 81 -0.55 -2.73 12.45
CA CYS A 81 0.41 -1.73 12.03
C CYS A 81 0.02 -0.35 12.57
N CYS A 82 0.80 0.14 13.52
CA CYS A 82 0.62 1.46 14.12
C CYS A 82 1.87 2.31 13.90
N ASN A 83 1.73 3.37 13.10
CA ASN A 83 2.80 4.33 12.85
C ASN A 83 4.11 3.63 12.44
N TRP A 84 4.06 2.83 11.37
CA TRP A 84 5.20 2.09 10.80
C TRP A 84 5.70 0.90 11.64
N LYS A 85 5.13 0.69 12.83
CA LYS A 85 5.56 -0.35 13.76
C LYS A 85 4.48 -1.39 13.92
N ILE A 86 4.91 -2.63 14.00
CA ILE A 86 4.04 -3.75 14.38
C ILE A 86 3.83 -3.66 15.89
N VAL A 87 2.56 -3.58 16.31
CA VAL A 87 2.16 -3.39 17.70
C VAL A 87 1.06 -4.39 18.05
N ASN A 88 1.13 -4.96 19.25
CA ASN A 88 0.05 -5.77 19.80
C ASN A 88 -1.00 -4.86 20.45
N LEU A 89 -2.20 -4.78 19.86
CA LEU A 89 -3.27 -3.94 20.38
C LEU A 89 -3.90 -4.49 21.68
N HIS A 90 -3.63 -5.73 22.03
CA HIS A 90 -4.23 -6.37 23.20
C HIS A 90 -3.45 -6.13 24.49
N THR A 91 -2.17 -5.76 24.38
CA THR A 91 -1.27 -5.63 25.53
C THR A 91 -0.48 -4.33 25.53
N ASN A 92 -0.46 -3.58 24.43
CA ASN A 92 0.27 -2.32 24.39
C ASN A 92 -0.55 -1.17 24.97
N GLU A 93 -0.11 -0.63 26.11
CA GLU A 93 -0.75 0.48 26.81
C GLU A 93 -0.89 1.77 26.00
N LYS A 94 -0.06 1.99 24.97
CA LYS A 94 -0.12 3.17 24.08
C LYS A 94 -0.95 2.95 22.82
N HIS A 95 -1.44 1.73 22.62
CA HIS A 95 -2.17 1.31 21.43
C HIS A 95 -3.28 0.32 21.80
N CYS A 96 -3.92 0.48 22.96
CA CYS A 96 -4.83 -0.52 23.48
C CYS A 96 -6.15 -0.54 22.68
N GLY A 97 -6.48 -1.66 22.04
CA GLY A 97 -7.66 -1.84 21.19
C GLY A 97 -7.60 -1.15 19.82
N ARG A 98 -6.88 -0.03 19.69
CA ARG A 98 -6.60 0.67 18.43
C ARG A 98 -5.31 1.49 18.52
N CYS A 99 -4.74 1.84 17.37
CA CYS A 99 -3.51 2.65 17.34
C CYS A 99 -3.69 4.00 18.06
N GLN A 100 -2.67 4.42 18.82
CA GLN A 100 -2.62 5.69 19.55
C GLN A 100 -3.71 5.83 20.64
N ASN A 101 -4.25 4.70 21.12
CA ASN A 101 -5.14 4.69 22.25
C ASN A 101 -4.34 4.40 23.52
N ASN A 102 -4.01 5.46 24.24
CA ASN A 102 -3.26 5.37 25.48
C ASN A 102 -4.21 5.07 26.64
N CYS A 103 -3.88 4.07 27.45
CA CYS A 103 -4.53 3.87 28.74
C CYS A 103 -4.18 5.01 29.70
N LYS A 104 -5.07 5.27 30.68
CA LYS A 104 -4.81 6.31 31.67
C LYS A 104 -3.69 5.86 32.61
N LYS A 105 -3.21 6.79 33.42
CA LYS A 105 -2.24 6.48 34.46
C LYS A 105 -2.82 5.39 35.38
N ASP A 106 -2.03 4.35 35.60
CA ASP A 106 -2.34 3.16 36.43
C ASP A 106 -3.32 2.14 35.79
N ASP A 107 -3.79 2.37 34.56
CA ASP A 107 -4.52 1.35 33.78
C ASP A 107 -3.54 0.48 32.97
N ALA A 108 -3.77 -0.84 32.97
CA ALA A 108 -3.11 -1.79 32.09
C ALA A 108 -3.95 -2.07 30.84
N CYS A 109 -3.30 -2.43 29.73
CA CYS A 109 -4.00 -2.94 28.56
C CYS A 109 -4.18 -4.45 28.67
N MET A 110 -5.43 -4.90 28.86
CA MET A 110 -5.78 -6.31 28.95
C MET A 110 -6.78 -6.66 27.86
N ASN A 111 -6.39 -7.59 26.98
CA ASN A 111 -7.21 -8.06 25.86
C ASN A 111 -7.73 -6.95 24.92
N GLY A 112 -7.06 -5.79 24.90
CA GLY A 112 -7.43 -4.65 24.05
C GLY A 112 -8.35 -3.64 24.72
N ILE A 113 -8.52 -3.76 26.04
CA ILE A 113 -9.30 -2.85 26.88
C ILE A 113 -8.35 -2.28 27.93
N CYS A 114 -8.45 -0.97 28.17
CA CYS A 114 -7.76 -0.34 29.29
C CYS A 114 -8.56 -0.64 30.56
N GLU A 115 -7.96 -1.40 31.45
CA GLU A 115 -8.55 -1.81 32.73
C GLU A 115 -7.62 -1.37 33.86
N TYR A 116 -8.19 -1.11 35.03
CA TYR A 116 -7.40 -0.76 36.21
C TYR A 116 -6.52 -1.96 36.61
N ALA A 117 -5.24 -1.71 36.86
CA ALA A 117 -4.26 -2.73 37.23
C ALA A 117 -4.29 -3.10 38.72
#